data_AF-A0AB39NUH4-F1
#
_entry.id   AF-A0AB39NUH4-F1
#
_cell.length_a   1.000
_cell.length_b   1.000
_cell.length_c   1.000
_cell.angle_alpha   90.00
_cell.angle_beta   90.00
_cell.angle_gamma   90.00
#
_symmetry.space_group_name_H-M   'P 1'
#
loop_
_entity.id
_entity.type
_entity.pdbx_description
1 polymer ?
#
loop_
_entity_poly.entity_id
_entity_poly.type
_entity_poly.pdbx_seq_one_letter_code
_entity_poly.pdbx_strand_id
1 'polypeptide(L)'
;MTSPIESAPTPSASDAECLALTRQLRRRGTVVLSLFALAWALAGASGTGSATDAVPVAVEAAALVITAVALRLGLRRDARPSPRTVNLPENWARGVGVVNGLELLAIVAVVAAANASGRPAFVPVGIALVVGLHFFPLARLYDQWQYRWTGALMTAVAVAGAVLVLAGLSAEAVRVVVGLACAAVLWASACHLAVRG
;
A
#
# COMPACT_ATOMS: atom_id res chain seq x y z
N MET A 1 12.16 52.00 -8.19
CA MET A 1 12.16 50.84 -9.10
C MET A 1 11.45 49.70 -8.40
N THR A 2 10.17 49.50 -8.69
CA THR A 2 9.36 48.37 -8.18
C THR A 2 9.29 47.31 -9.28
N SER A 3 9.89 46.15 -9.07
CA SER A 3 9.78 45.01 -9.97
C SER A 3 8.31 44.56 -10.08
N PRO A 4 7.80 44.24 -11.29
CA PRO A 4 6.45 43.74 -11.44
C PRO A 4 6.36 42.33 -10.85
N ILE A 5 5.31 42.10 -10.05
CA ILE A 5 4.92 40.78 -9.56
C ILE A 5 4.53 39.95 -10.79
N GLU A 6 5.39 39.01 -11.16
CA GLU A 6 5.13 38.05 -12.22
C GLU A 6 3.90 37.21 -11.83
N SER A 7 2.76 37.51 -12.43
CA SER A 7 1.53 36.74 -12.27
C SER A 7 1.80 35.32 -12.75
N ALA A 8 1.69 34.33 -11.85
CA ALA A 8 1.91 32.93 -12.18
C ALA A 8 1.11 32.55 -13.44
N PRO A 9 1.73 31.89 -14.44
CA PRO A 9 1.07 31.57 -15.69
C PRO A 9 -0.14 30.66 -15.45
N THR A 10 -1.29 31.05 -16.00
CA THR A 10 -2.51 30.24 -15.97
C THR A 10 -2.24 28.93 -16.72
N PRO A 11 -2.39 27.75 -16.10
CA PRO A 11 -2.15 26.47 -16.77
C PRO A 11 -3.10 26.30 -17.96
N SER A 12 -2.60 25.68 -19.04
CA SER A 12 -3.44 25.33 -20.20
C SER A 12 -4.53 24.32 -19.79
N ALA A 13 -5.60 24.19 -20.58
CA ALA A 13 -6.70 23.25 -20.28
C ALA A 13 -6.21 21.80 -20.08
N SER A 14 -5.20 21.37 -20.85
CA SER A 14 -4.56 20.05 -20.71
C SER A 14 -3.75 19.91 -19.43
N ASP A 15 -3.08 21.00 -18.99
CA ASP A 15 -2.32 20.99 -17.73
C ASP A 15 -3.27 20.92 -16.52
N ALA A 16 -4.40 21.62 -16.59
CA ALA A 16 -5.44 21.58 -15.57
C ALA A 16 -6.05 20.17 -15.43
N GLU A 17 -6.30 19.48 -16.55
CA GLU A 17 -6.80 18.10 -16.56
C GLU A 17 -5.76 17.11 -15.99
N CYS A 18 -4.50 17.22 -16.39
CA CYS A 18 -3.41 16.39 -15.86
C CYS A 18 -3.23 16.58 -14.34
N LEU A 19 -3.34 17.83 -13.85
CA LEU A 19 -3.28 18.14 -12.41
C LEU A 19 -4.49 17.59 -11.63
N ALA A 20 -5.69 17.61 -12.23
CA ALA A 20 -6.89 17.02 -11.63
C ALA A 20 -6.76 15.49 -11.55
N LEU A 21 -6.31 14.85 -12.63
CA LEU A 21 -6.06 13.41 -12.70
C LEU A 21 -5.01 12.98 -11.66
N THR A 22 -3.90 13.70 -11.56
CA THR A 22 -2.83 13.44 -10.59
C THR A 22 -3.34 13.51 -9.14
N ARG A 23 -4.17 14.53 -8.82
CA ARG A 23 -4.82 14.64 -7.49
C ARG A 23 -5.77 13.47 -7.23
N GLN A 24 -6.57 13.08 -8.22
CA GLN A 24 -7.50 11.96 -8.09
C GLN A 24 -6.78 10.63 -7.86
N LEU A 25 -5.70 10.36 -8.60
CA LEU A 25 -4.90 9.14 -8.44
C LEU A 25 -4.21 9.09 -7.08
N ARG A 26 -3.64 10.21 -6.60
CA ARG A 26 -3.04 10.29 -5.24
C ARG A 26 -4.06 10.03 -4.14
N ARG A 27 -5.24 10.65 -4.24
CA ARG A 27 -6.31 10.47 -3.27
C ARG A 27 -6.77 9.01 -3.23
N ARG A 28 -7.01 8.41 -4.41
CA ARG A 28 -7.39 6.99 -4.53
C ARG A 28 -6.29 6.08 -3.99
N GLY A 29 -5.03 6.30 -4.37
CA GLY A 29 -3.88 5.53 -3.89
C GLY A 29 -3.73 5.59 -2.37
N THR A 30 -3.87 6.78 -1.77
CA THR A 30 -3.80 6.93 -0.31
C THR A 30 -4.92 6.19 0.42
N VAL A 31 -6.15 6.26 -0.10
CA VAL A 31 -7.29 5.52 0.45
C VAL A 31 -7.05 4.01 0.35
N VAL A 32 -6.67 3.52 -0.83
CA VAL A 32 -6.41 2.10 -1.08
C VAL A 32 -5.30 1.59 -0.16
N LEU A 33 -4.14 2.26 -0.12
CA LEU A 33 -3.02 1.89 0.75
C LEU A 33 -3.43 1.87 2.24
N SER A 34 -4.21 2.85 2.69
CA SER A 34 -4.65 2.93 4.10
C SER A 34 -5.61 1.79 4.46
N LEU A 35 -6.52 1.41 3.58
CA LEU A 35 -7.44 0.29 3.79
C LEU A 35 -6.69 -1.06 3.81
N PHE A 36 -5.75 -1.25 2.89
CA PHE A 36 -4.90 -2.46 2.90
C PHE A 36 -4.00 -2.50 4.13
N ALA A 37 -3.46 -1.36 4.58
CA ALA A 37 -2.69 -1.28 5.81
C ALA A 37 -3.53 -1.73 7.02
N LEU A 38 -4.78 -1.26 7.10
CA LEU A 38 -5.71 -1.69 8.15
C LEU A 38 -5.96 -3.20 8.07
N ALA A 39 -6.25 -3.74 6.89
CA ALA A 39 -6.46 -5.19 6.71
C ALA A 39 -5.25 -6.01 7.18
N TRP A 40 -4.02 -5.58 6.85
CA TRP A 40 -2.80 -6.21 7.32
C TRP A 40 -2.61 -6.10 8.84
N ALA A 41 -2.98 -4.97 9.44
CA ALA A 41 -2.91 -4.77 10.88
C ALA A 41 -3.90 -5.68 11.63
N LEU A 42 -5.14 -5.81 11.13
CA LEU A 42 -6.14 -6.73 11.68
C LEU A 42 -5.67 -8.19 11.56
N ALA A 43 -5.11 -8.57 10.41
CA ALA A 43 -4.53 -9.89 10.22
C ALA A 43 -3.39 -10.15 11.21
N GLY A 44 -2.52 -9.15 11.44
CA GLY A 44 -1.46 -9.22 12.45
C GLY A 44 -2.02 -9.35 13.88
N ALA A 45 -3.00 -8.53 14.25
CA ALA A 45 -3.65 -8.56 15.57
C ALA A 45 -4.27 -9.92 15.88
N SER A 46 -4.85 -10.59 14.88
CA SER A 46 -5.42 -11.94 15.02
C SER A 46 -4.39 -13.02 15.43
N GLY A 47 -3.09 -12.75 15.29
CA GLY A 47 -2.03 -13.61 15.79
C GLY A 47 -1.63 -13.39 17.25
N THR A 48 -2.21 -12.40 17.95
CA THR A 48 -1.80 -12.03 19.33
C THR A 48 -2.64 -12.65 20.44
N GLY A 49 -3.82 -13.20 20.14
CA GLY A 49 -4.73 -13.75 21.14
C GLY A 49 -6.18 -13.83 20.64
N SER A 50 -7.12 -14.00 21.57
CA SER A 50 -8.56 -13.95 21.29
C SER A 50 -9.01 -12.53 20.98
N ALA A 51 -10.04 -12.36 20.14
CA ALA A 51 -10.56 -11.05 19.74
C ALA A 51 -11.02 -10.15 20.91
N THR A 52 -11.30 -10.72 22.08
CA THR A 52 -11.69 -10.01 23.29
C THR A 52 -10.53 -9.62 24.19
N ASP A 53 -9.32 -10.09 23.90
CA ASP A 53 -8.14 -9.83 24.72
C ASP A 53 -7.69 -8.37 24.56
N ALA A 54 -7.15 -7.79 25.63
CA ALA A 54 -6.75 -6.39 25.64
C ALA A 54 -5.69 -6.06 24.56
N VAL A 55 -4.80 -7.02 24.25
CA VAL A 55 -3.71 -6.85 23.28
C VAL A 55 -4.23 -6.68 21.85
N PRO A 56 -4.99 -7.63 21.26
CA PRO A 56 -5.55 -7.45 19.92
C PRO A 56 -6.46 -6.23 19.85
N VAL A 57 -7.33 -5.98 20.84
CA VAL A 57 -8.20 -4.79 20.87
C VAL A 57 -7.38 -3.50 20.82
N ALA A 58 -6.29 -3.40 21.59
CA ALA A 58 -5.41 -2.23 21.57
C ALA A 58 -4.71 -2.05 20.21
N VAL A 59 -4.25 -3.14 19.58
CA VAL A 59 -3.63 -3.10 18.25
C VAL A 59 -4.64 -2.66 17.19
N GLU A 60 -5.86 -3.17 17.22
CA GLU A 60 -6.94 -2.80 16.30
C GLU A 60 -7.34 -1.34 16.47
N ALA A 61 -7.51 -0.87 17.71
CA ALA A 61 -7.79 0.53 18.01
C ALA A 61 -6.67 1.45 17.51
N ALA A 62 -5.41 1.10 17.75
CA ALA A 62 -4.27 1.84 17.24
C ALA A 62 -4.25 1.86 15.69
N ALA A 63 -4.53 0.72 15.06
CA ALA A 63 -4.59 0.61 13.60
C ALA A 63 -5.68 1.50 12.99
N LEU A 64 -6.85 1.56 13.62
CA LEU A 64 -7.94 2.45 13.23
C LEU A 64 -7.53 3.93 13.34
N VAL A 65 -6.88 4.30 14.44
CA VAL A 65 -6.39 5.68 14.65
C VAL A 65 -5.35 6.05 13.60
N ILE A 66 -4.35 5.20 13.37
CA ILE A 66 -3.30 5.47 12.37
C ILE A 66 -3.90 5.57 10.96
N THR A 67 -4.84 4.69 10.62
CA THR A 67 -5.57 4.73 9.34
C THR A 67 -6.37 6.02 9.21
N ALA A 68 -7.08 6.44 10.24
CA ALA A 68 -7.84 7.69 10.24
C ALA A 68 -6.91 8.92 10.08
N VAL A 69 -5.74 8.91 10.73
CA VAL A 69 -4.71 9.95 10.56
C VAL A 69 -4.18 9.98 9.13
N ALA A 70 -3.83 8.83 8.55
CA ALA A 70 -3.34 8.72 7.17
C ALA A 70 -4.38 9.21 6.16
N LEU A 71 -5.65 8.79 6.32
CA LEU A 71 -6.77 9.28 5.51
C LEU A 71 -6.97 10.78 5.67
N ARG A 72 -6.96 11.29 6.91
CA ARG A 72 -7.09 12.72 7.17
C ARG A 72 -5.98 13.51 6.49
N LEU A 73 -4.74 13.02 6.50
CA LEU A 73 -3.60 13.66 5.84
C LEU A 73 -3.75 13.61 4.30
N GLY A 74 -4.12 12.47 3.73
CA GLY A 74 -4.32 12.31 2.28
C GLY A 74 -5.53 13.05 1.70
N LEU A 75 -6.51 13.37 2.54
CA LEU A 75 -7.73 14.08 2.16
C LEU A 75 -7.67 15.60 2.43
N ARG A 76 -6.57 16.12 3.01
CA ARG A 76 -6.44 17.58 3.22
C ARG A 76 -6.36 18.28 1.87
N ARG A 77 -7.16 19.35 1.73
CA ARG A 77 -7.21 20.15 0.49
C ARG A 77 -5.92 20.92 0.20
N ASP A 78 -5.07 21.10 1.21
CA ASP A 78 -3.83 21.87 1.13
C ASP A 78 -2.58 21.04 0.77
N ALA A 79 -2.75 19.80 0.31
CA ALA A 79 -1.63 18.99 -0.15
C ALA A 79 -0.93 19.73 -1.31
N ARG A 80 0.38 20.00 -1.14
CA ARG A 80 1.19 20.78 -2.08
C ARG A 80 1.00 20.27 -3.51
N PRO A 81 0.93 21.18 -4.51
CA PRO A 81 0.91 20.78 -5.91
C PRO A 81 2.14 19.93 -6.22
N SER A 82 1.92 18.75 -6.78
CA SER A 82 3.02 17.92 -7.26
C SER A 82 3.72 18.65 -8.40
N PRO A 83 5.06 18.75 -8.41
CA PRO A 83 5.80 19.30 -9.56
C PRO A 83 5.66 18.45 -10.83
N ARG A 84 5.15 17.22 -10.72
CA ARG A 84 5.16 16.22 -11.80
C ARG A 84 3.75 15.77 -12.15
N THR A 85 3.28 16.17 -13.33
CA THR A 85 2.04 15.70 -13.92
C THR A 85 2.20 14.26 -14.42
N VAL A 86 1.22 13.40 -14.13
CA VAL A 86 1.22 12.01 -14.59
C VAL A 86 0.68 11.96 -16.02
N ASN A 87 1.45 11.36 -16.93
CA ASN A 87 1.01 11.02 -18.29
C ASN A 87 0.70 9.52 -18.34
N LEU A 88 -0.58 9.14 -18.44
CA LEU A 88 -1.00 7.74 -18.48
C LEU A 88 -1.05 7.22 -19.92
N PRO A 89 -0.66 5.96 -20.19
CA PRO A 89 -0.89 5.31 -21.48
C PRO A 89 -2.39 5.17 -21.81
N GLU A 90 -2.75 5.22 -23.09
CA GLU A 90 -4.14 5.09 -23.59
C GLU A 90 -4.85 3.79 -23.15
N ASN A 91 -4.10 2.73 -22.83
CA ASN A 91 -4.61 1.43 -22.40
C ASN A 91 -4.40 1.14 -20.89
N TRP A 92 -4.08 2.17 -20.09
CA TRP A 92 -3.76 2.04 -18.67
C TRP A 92 -4.82 1.26 -17.86
N ALA A 93 -6.11 1.54 -18.07
CA ALA A 93 -7.18 0.88 -17.33
C ALA A 93 -7.22 -0.64 -17.56
N ARG A 94 -6.96 -1.08 -18.80
CA ARG A 94 -6.84 -2.51 -19.12
C ARG A 94 -5.60 -3.13 -18.49
N GLY A 95 -4.47 -2.42 -18.51
CA GLY A 95 -3.24 -2.85 -17.84
C GLY A 95 -3.45 -3.09 -16.35
N VAL A 96 -4.05 -2.13 -15.64
CA VAL A 96 -4.36 -2.26 -14.20
C VAL A 96 -5.30 -3.44 -13.95
N GLY A 97 -6.34 -3.61 -14.77
CA GLY A 97 -7.26 -4.75 -14.65
C GLY A 97 -6.58 -6.11 -14.78
N VAL A 98 -5.66 -6.26 -15.75
CA VAL A 98 -4.90 -7.51 -15.94
C VAL A 98 -3.98 -7.78 -14.76
N VAL A 99 -3.24 -6.77 -14.29
CA VAL A 99 -2.31 -6.95 -13.16
C VAL A 99 -3.09 -7.31 -11.88
N ASN A 100 -4.24 -6.68 -11.62
CA ASN A 100 -5.10 -7.03 -10.48
C ASN A 100 -5.69 -8.45 -10.62
N GLY A 101 -6.08 -8.85 -11.83
CA GLY A 101 -6.57 -10.21 -12.09
C GLY A 101 -5.50 -11.28 -11.85
N LEU A 102 -4.26 -11.02 -12.29
CA LEU A 102 -3.12 -11.90 -12.05
C LEU A 102 -2.75 -11.96 -10.56
N GLU A 103 -2.82 -10.84 -9.84
CA GLU A 103 -2.62 -10.79 -8.39
C GLU A 103 -3.64 -11.68 -7.67
N LEU A 104 -4.93 -11.52 -7.98
CA LEU A 104 -5.99 -12.33 -7.38
C LEU A 104 -5.75 -13.82 -7.61
N LEU A 105 -5.41 -14.20 -8.85
CA LEU A 105 -5.10 -15.58 -9.20
C LEU A 105 -3.88 -16.11 -8.41
N ALA A 106 -2.83 -15.30 -8.28
CA ALA A 106 -1.63 -15.67 -7.53
C ALA A 106 -1.90 -15.81 -6.02
N ILE A 107 -2.75 -14.95 -5.43
CA ILE A 107 -3.19 -15.07 -4.03
C ILE A 107 -3.93 -16.40 -3.83
N VAL A 108 -4.90 -16.71 -4.70
CA VAL A 108 -5.65 -17.97 -4.63
C VAL A 108 -4.71 -19.17 -4.75
N ALA A 109 -3.75 -19.13 -5.68
CA ALA A 109 -2.77 -20.19 -5.86
C ALA A 109 -1.88 -20.39 -4.61
N VAL A 110 -1.40 -19.30 -4.01
CA VAL A 110 -0.61 -19.35 -2.75
C VAL A 110 -1.42 -19.97 -1.62
N VAL A 111 -2.66 -19.52 -1.42
CA VAL A 111 -3.54 -20.04 -0.36
C VAL A 111 -3.81 -21.52 -0.58
N ALA A 112 -4.14 -21.93 -1.81
CA ALA A 112 -4.40 -23.33 -2.14
C ALA A 112 -3.14 -24.20 -1.94
N ALA A 113 -1.98 -23.75 -2.43
CA ALA A 113 -0.72 -24.49 -2.32
C ALA A 113 -0.27 -24.65 -0.86
N ALA A 114 -0.37 -23.59 -0.05
CA ALA A 114 0.01 -23.61 1.36
C ALA A 114 -0.89 -24.57 2.17
N ASN A 115 -2.21 -24.55 1.91
CA ASN A 115 -3.15 -25.47 2.55
C ASN A 115 -2.96 -26.92 2.08
N ALA A 116 -2.80 -27.16 0.78
CA ALA A 116 -2.55 -28.49 0.23
C ALA A 116 -1.24 -29.11 0.73
N SER A 117 -0.22 -28.27 1.01
CA SER A 117 1.06 -28.71 1.57
C SER A 117 1.05 -28.89 3.09
N GLY A 118 -0.10 -28.68 3.75
CA GLY A 118 -0.21 -28.74 5.22
C GLY A 118 0.60 -27.67 5.95
N ARG A 119 0.93 -26.56 5.28
CA ARG A 119 1.82 -25.51 5.80
C ARG A 119 1.15 -24.13 5.75
N PRO A 120 0.03 -23.92 6.48
CA PRO A 120 -0.73 -22.66 6.45
C PRO A 120 0.08 -21.45 6.94
N ALA A 121 1.17 -21.66 7.68
CA ALA A 121 2.09 -20.60 8.10
C ALA A 121 2.70 -19.80 6.94
N PHE A 122 2.79 -20.39 5.73
CA PHE A 122 3.30 -19.70 4.54
C PHE A 122 2.25 -18.82 3.85
N VAL A 123 0.97 -18.89 4.22
CA VAL A 123 -0.09 -18.06 3.63
C VAL A 123 0.22 -16.56 3.77
N PRO A 124 0.43 -15.98 4.98
CA PRO A 124 0.72 -14.55 5.12
C PRO A 124 1.99 -14.13 4.39
N VAL A 125 3.01 -14.99 4.38
CA VAL A 125 4.29 -14.76 3.68
C VAL A 125 4.10 -14.70 2.17
N GLY A 126 3.39 -15.67 1.60
CA GLY A 126 3.15 -15.75 0.17
C GLY A 126 2.24 -14.62 -0.32
N ILE A 127 1.21 -14.24 0.45
CA ILE A 127 0.36 -13.10 0.12
C ILE A 127 1.18 -11.81 0.14
N ALA A 128 2.01 -11.58 1.16
CA ALA A 128 2.89 -10.41 1.23
C ALA A 128 3.83 -10.33 0.01
N LEU A 129 4.36 -11.48 -0.44
CA LEU A 129 5.22 -11.55 -1.61
C LEU A 129 4.46 -11.20 -2.89
N VAL A 130 3.28 -11.78 -3.11
CA VAL A 130 2.44 -11.52 -4.29
C VAL A 130 2.06 -10.05 -4.35
N VAL A 131 1.58 -9.48 -3.24
CA VAL A 131 1.23 -8.05 -3.15
C VAL A 131 2.46 -7.18 -3.39
N GLY A 132 3.61 -7.49 -2.79
CA GLY A 132 4.85 -6.75 -3.02
C GLY A 132 5.30 -6.78 -4.49
N LEU A 133 5.19 -7.93 -5.14
CA LEU A 133 5.51 -8.10 -6.56
C LEU A 133 4.52 -7.35 -7.47
N HIS A 134 3.24 -7.31 -7.09
CA HIS A 134 2.18 -6.57 -7.80
C HIS A 134 2.44 -5.05 -7.87
N PHE A 135 3.11 -4.48 -6.86
CA PHE A 135 3.46 -3.06 -6.85
C PHE A 135 4.49 -2.66 -7.94
N PHE A 136 5.31 -3.59 -8.46
CA PHE A 136 6.30 -3.25 -9.50
C PHE A 136 5.65 -2.94 -10.87
N PRO A 137 4.74 -3.78 -11.42
CA PRO A 137 3.95 -3.43 -12.59
C PRO A 137 3.13 -2.14 -12.40
N LEU A 138 2.51 -1.97 -11.23
CA LEU A 138 1.77 -0.74 -10.91
C LEU A 138 2.68 0.49 -10.93
N ALA A 139 3.89 0.40 -10.39
CA ALA A 139 4.83 1.52 -10.39
C ALA A 139 5.19 1.97 -11.81
N ARG A 140 5.29 1.02 -12.75
CA ARG A 140 5.51 1.30 -14.17
C ARG A 140 4.28 1.88 -14.85
N LEU A 141 3.08 1.36 -14.55
CA LEU A 141 1.82 1.82 -15.13
C LEU A 141 1.39 3.21 -14.64
N TYR A 142 1.67 3.53 -13.39
CA TYR A 142 1.33 4.83 -12.77
C TYR A 142 2.46 5.86 -12.88
N ASP A 143 3.64 5.46 -13.39
CA ASP A 143 4.85 6.29 -13.47
C ASP A 143 5.24 6.96 -12.13
N GLN A 144 5.00 6.25 -11.03
CA GLN A 144 5.26 6.68 -9.65
C GLN A 144 6.39 5.85 -9.05
N TRP A 145 7.54 6.48 -8.85
CA TRP A 145 8.71 5.85 -8.23
C TRP A 145 8.43 5.36 -6.80
N GLN A 146 7.51 6.03 -6.09
CA GLN A 146 7.15 5.69 -4.71
C GLN A 146 6.61 4.26 -4.59
N TYR A 147 5.83 3.78 -5.57
CA TYR A 147 5.32 2.41 -5.55
C TYR A 147 6.42 1.35 -5.71
N ARG A 148 7.57 1.69 -6.32
CA ARG A 148 8.73 0.77 -6.38
C ARG A 148 9.32 0.52 -5.00
N TRP A 149 9.41 1.56 -4.18
CA TRP A 149 9.89 1.43 -2.79
C TRP A 149 8.92 0.64 -1.94
N THR A 150 7.61 0.90 -2.06
CA THR A 150 6.58 0.13 -1.36
C THR A 150 6.65 -1.35 -1.74
N GLY A 151 6.74 -1.68 -3.03
CA GLY A 151 6.92 -3.04 -3.51
C GLY A 151 8.18 -3.71 -2.97
N ALA A 152 9.33 -3.03 -3.03
CA ALA A 152 10.59 -3.56 -2.51
C ALA A 152 10.55 -3.83 -1.00
N LEU A 153 9.98 -2.92 -0.21
CA LEU A 153 9.83 -3.10 1.24
C LEU A 153 8.88 -4.25 1.56
N MET A 154 7.73 -4.33 0.89
CA MET A 154 6.77 -5.45 1.05
C MET A 154 7.42 -6.80 0.70
N THR A 155 8.18 -6.86 -0.40
CA THR A 155 8.92 -8.07 -0.79
C THR A 155 9.99 -8.42 0.24
N ALA A 156 10.72 -7.44 0.79
CA ALA A 156 11.70 -7.68 1.85
C ALA A 156 11.05 -8.23 3.13
N VAL A 157 9.88 -7.69 3.52
CA VAL A 157 9.09 -8.22 4.65
C VAL A 157 8.65 -9.65 4.39
N ALA A 158 8.23 -9.98 3.16
CA ALA A 158 7.87 -11.34 2.79
C ALA A 158 9.07 -12.30 2.88
N VAL A 159 10.24 -11.91 2.39
CA VAL A 159 11.46 -12.72 2.49
C VAL A 159 11.85 -12.92 3.96
N ALA A 160 11.81 -11.87 4.79
CA ALA A 160 12.07 -11.99 6.22
C ALA A 160 11.05 -12.93 6.90
N GLY A 161 9.77 -12.82 6.56
CA GLY A 161 8.72 -13.73 7.03
C GLY A 161 8.99 -15.19 6.66
N ALA A 162 9.44 -15.46 5.43
CA ALA A 162 9.83 -16.80 4.99
C ALA A 162 10.99 -17.36 5.83
N VAL A 163 12.00 -16.54 6.10
CA VAL A 163 13.13 -16.92 6.97
C VAL A 163 12.65 -17.24 8.39
N LEU A 164 11.71 -16.47 8.95
CA LEU A 164 11.15 -16.75 10.27
C LEU A 164 10.37 -18.08 10.32
N VAL A 165 9.59 -18.40 9.28
CA VAL A 165 8.93 -19.71 9.18
C VAL A 165 9.96 -20.83 9.11
N LEU A 166 11.02 -20.68 8.33
CA LEU A 166 12.10 -21.67 8.22
C LEU A 166 12.91 -21.80 9.52
N ALA A 167 13.01 -20.73 10.32
CA ALA A 167 13.61 -20.74 11.64
C ALA A 167 12.71 -21.39 12.72
N GLY A 168 11.50 -21.83 12.35
CA GLY A 168 10.61 -22.56 13.25
C GLY A 168 9.73 -21.68 14.14
N LEU A 169 9.57 -20.39 13.83
CA LEU A 169 8.59 -19.56 14.54
C LEU A 169 7.16 -20.08 14.31
N SER A 170 6.31 -19.90 15.31
CA SER A 170 4.90 -20.27 15.22
C SER A 170 4.17 -19.46 14.13
N ALA A 171 3.11 -20.05 13.57
CA ALA A 171 2.31 -19.40 12.54
C ALA A 171 1.69 -18.09 13.04
N GLU A 172 1.32 -18.04 14.32
CA GLU A 172 0.83 -16.86 15.01
C GLU A 172 1.89 -15.74 15.01
N ALA A 173 3.11 -16.04 15.45
CA ALA A 173 4.18 -15.06 15.54
C ALA A 173 4.57 -14.51 14.16
N VAL A 174 4.66 -15.39 13.15
CA VAL A 174 4.92 -14.97 11.76
C VAL A 174 3.81 -14.06 11.25
N ARG A 175 2.54 -14.40 11.51
CA ARG A 175 1.39 -13.58 11.12
C ARG A 175 1.42 -12.20 11.78
N VAL A 176 1.75 -12.12 13.07
CA VAL A 176 1.92 -10.83 13.78
C VAL A 176 3.02 -10.01 13.13
N VAL A 177 4.22 -10.58 12.97
CA VAL A 177 5.39 -9.86 12.46
C VAL A 177 5.18 -9.40 11.03
N VAL A 178 4.79 -10.30 10.13
CA VAL A 178 4.55 -9.98 8.72
C VAL A 178 3.39 -9.01 8.58
N GLY A 179 2.29 -9.23 9.30
CA GLY A 179 1.11 -8.39 9.20
C GLY A 179 1.34 -6.95 9.67
N LEU A 180 1.95 -6.77 10.84
CA LEU A 180 2.26 -5.44 11.36
C LEU A 180 3.33 -4.74 10.53
N ALA A 181 4.34 -5.47 10.04
CA ALA A 181 5.37 -4.89 9.17
C ALA A 181 4.79 -4.42 7.83
N CYS A 182 3.93 -5.23 7.19
CA CYS A 182 3.22 -4.83 5.97
C CYS A 182 2.33 -3.60 6.22
N ALA A 183 1.58 -3.58 7.32
CA ALA A 183 0.74 -2.43 7.70
C ALA A 183 1.57 -1.16 7.86
N ALA A 184 2.71 -1.24 8.56
CA ALA A 184 3.62 -0.11 8.75
C ALA A 184 4.17 0.43 7.42
N VAL A 185 4.60 -0.46 6.51
CA VAL A 185 5.09 -0.06 5.18
C VAL A 185 4.01 0.66 4.38
N LEU A 186 2.77 0.17 4.43
CA LEU A 186 1.64 0.75 3.71
C LEU A 186 1.19 2.10 4.30
N TRP A 187 1.09 2.23 5.63
CA TRP A 187 0.82 3.52 6.28
C TRP A 187 1.93 4.53 6.02
N ALA A 188 3.21 4.12 6.08
CA ALA A 188 4.33 4.99 5.76
C ALA A 188 4.25 5.48 4.31
N SER A 189 3.91 4.58 3.37
CA SER A 189 3.73 4.91 1.95
C SER A 189 2.53 5.86 1.75
N ALA A 190 1.41 5.63 2.43
CA ALA A 190 0.22 6.49 2.39
C ALA A 190 0.52 7.90 2.93
N CYS A 191 1.18 8.00 4.08
CA CYS A 191 1.61 9.27 4.66
C CYS A 191 2.64 9.98 3.77
N HIS A 192 3.59 9.26 3.20
CA HIS A 192 4.57 9.83 2.28
C HIS A 192 3.90 10.39 1.02
N LEU A 193 2.95 9.66 0.44
CA LEU A 193 2.18 10.12 -0.72
C LEU A 193 1.29 11.33 -0.37
N ALA A 194 0.78 11.40 0.85
CA ALA A 194 0.00 12.53 1.34
C ALA A 194 0.86 13.79 1.57
N VAL A 195 2.06 13.66 2.12
CA VAL A 195 2.90 14.79 2.55
C VAL A 195 3.87 15.29 1.46
N ARG A 196 4.45 14.38 0.67
CA ARG A 196 5.52 14.70 -0.30
C ARG A 196 5.11 14.56 -1.77
N GLY A 197 3.88 14.09 -2.03
CA GLY A 197 3.35 14.00 -3.38
C GLY A 197 2.92 15.35 -3.92
#